data_AF-A0A954VLP4-F1
#
_entry.id   AF-A0A954VLP4-F1
#
_cell.length_a   1.000
_cell.length_b   1.000
_cell.length_c   1.000
_cell.angle_alpha   90.00
_cell.angle_beta   90.00
_cell.angle_gamma   90.00
#
_symmetry.space_group_name_H-M   'P 1'
#
loop_
_entity.id
_entity.type
_entity.pdbx_description
1 polymer ?
#
loop_
_entity_poly.entity_id
_entity_poly.type
_entity_poly.pdbx_seq_one_letter_code
_entity_poly.pdbx_strand_id
1 'polypeptide(L)'
;MSLSSNLTNKILEAVEAVFGEAPVSHQVHNACQRYQKDLENIQSGRGIGALLIAIVGAKGQGKTWVARQFVRDERTQAAMRSGDLSADATTRLVWVGPVAPEGLDRQVESYFPCQPASMLALNQPFVILDTPGVTDADARAAELATESLTLAPIKLLVIARDQIRAATNIQIARRIDGSVCIPIVTSVDPDELPGASQYSKLADDLRSLRDQLQILAPQAIISPDVLVPDFEITGDESQSSRTFIATIMDRLNEVSLSELAMGNSRDTRVQVAQERLRREVAQLIRVELPHLRQAVEQLNRETEHLPEHILASLLGSNAVLETGIRLRLRARLVSDAALIWFPYRTVMATLNLTQGAWDRVVLAMTGSVPSLFGALSSWARNARQSKEFSLEMQNGIRNRSQKIVEERLQPLVRQFQQAVMKLRPREQRLTIEQKSELMMLSGIEELQLQSQEIFDRTLDEHASRRWLAQFWGLGGVLVFWMFMAGPIVLLYREYFHASLGVFTGADEHLEDFPHPTPGLFLTSLILSLLPLLIYCMLVLTLSLPKRKISRVAKQILNEHEQAIAELKSSAVIRLVFDDSLLAQAEYLLNLDRKRVADGSH
;
A
#
# COMPACT_ATOMS: atom_id res chain seq x y z
N MET A 1 -2.54 23.72 14.00
CA MET A 1 -1.30 23.24 14.64
C MET A 1 -1.15 21.72 14.61
N SER A 2 -2.19 20.92 14.92
CA SER A 2 -2.04 19.45 15.07
C SER A 2 -1.71 18.67 13.78
N LEU A 3 -2.11 19.16 12.59
CA LEU A 3 -1.87 18.45 11.31
C LEU A 3 -0.47 18.71 10.74
N SER A 4 0.14 19.87 11.01
CA SER A 4 1.44 20.27 10.44
C SER A 4 2.64 19.75 11.23
N SER A 5 2.55 19.71 12.57
CA SER A 5 3.53 19.03 13.41
C SER A 5 3.54 17.52 13.14
N ASN A 6 2.39 16.95 12.78
CA ASN A 6 2.25 15.53 12.47
C ASN A 6 3.08 15.12 11.25
N LEU A 7 3.16 15.95 10.20
CA LEU A 7 3.97 15.63 9.02
C LEU A 7 5.48 15.62 9.34
N THR A 8 5.97 16.66 10.01
CA THR A 8 7.40 16.78 10.34
C THR A 8 7.83 15.70 11.30
N ASN A 9 7.05 15.46 12.36
CA ASN A 9 7.33 14.37 13.30
C ASN A 9 7.33 13.02 12.60
N LYS A 10 6.36 12.73 11.73
CA LYS A 10 6.35 11.47 10.96
C LYS A 10 7.56 11.31 10.05
N ILE A 11 7.99 12.37 9.37
CA ILE A 11 9.18 12.31 8.51
C ILE A 11 10.43 12.08 9.36
N LEU A 12 10.57 12.79 10.49
CA LEU A 12 11.72 12.65 11.38
C LEU A 12 11.77 11.26 12.02
N GLU A 13 10.66 10.78 12.59
CA GLU A 13 10.54 9.43 13.14
C GLU A 13 10.89 8.36 12.09
N ALA A 14 10.40 8.52 10.85
CA ALA A 14 10.69 7.58 9.77
C ALA A 14 12.16 7.59 9.38
N VAL A 15 12.76 8.77 9.25
CA VAL A 15 14.17 8.91 8.87
C VAL A 15 15.10 8.44 9.99
N GLU A 16 14.82 8.75 11.24
CA GLU A 16 15.57 8.23 12.39
C GLU A 16 15.44 6.70 12.49
N ALA A 17 14.25 6.15 12.24
CA ALA A 17 14.02 4.71 12.22
C ALA A 17 14.75 3.98 11.08
N VAL A 18 14.95 4.59 9.92
CA VAL A 18 15.62 3.92 8.78
C VAL A 18 17.12 4.24 8.73
N PHE A 19 17.49 5.52 8.87
CA PHE A 19 18.86 6.03 8.68
C PHE A 19 19.63 6.26 9.98
N GLY A 20 18.96 6.31 11.15
CA GLY A 20 19.61 6.61 12.42
C GLY A 20 20.28 7.99 12.40
N GLU A 21 21.51 8.09 12.94
CA GLU A 21 22.31 9.33 12.95
C GLU A 21 23.16 9.53 11.67
N ALA A 22 22.70 9.05 10.52
CA ALA A 22 23.41 9.29 9.26
C ALA A 22 23.42 10.79 8.86
N PRO A 23 24.38 11.24 8.04
CA PRO A 23 24.42 12.63 7.54
C PRO A 23 23.13 13.07 6.83
N VAL A 24 22.44 12.14 6.16
CA VAL A 24 21.14 12.39 5.51
C VAL A 24 20.07 12.75 6.53
N SER A 25 20.06 12.12 7.72
CA SER A 25 19.13 12.45 8.80
C SER A 25 19.28 13.89 9.26
N HIS A 26 20.52 14.39 9.39
CA HIS A 26 20.78 15.79 9.73
C HIS A 26 20.28 16.75 8.64
N GLN A 27 20.48 16.40 7.36
CA GLN A 27 19.98 17.22 6.24
C GLN A 27 18.44 17.28 6.21
N VAL A 28 17.78 16.15 6.48
CA VAL A 28 16.32 16.09 6.60
C VAL A 28 15.84 16.88 7.82
N HIS A 29 16.55 16.82 8.95
CA HIS A 29 16.24 17.62 10.13
C HIS A 29 16.28 19.12 9.82
N ASN A 30 17.34 19.58 9.13
CA ASN A 30 17.46 20.96 8.69
C ASN A 30 16.35 21.35 7.68
N ALA A 31 15.89 20.44 6.82
CA ALA A 31 14.75 20.69 5.94
C ALA A 31 13.43 20.82 6.72
N CYS A 32 13.21 19.96 7.73
CA CYS A 32 12.03 20.02 8.59
C CYS A 32 11.98 21.30 9.43
N GLN A 33 13.13 21.73 9.99
CA GLN A 33 13.24 23.01 10.70
C GLN A 33 12.94 24.20 9.79
N ARG A 34 13.49 24.23 8.57
CA ARG A 34 13.17 25.27 7.56
C ARG A 34 11.68 25.31 7.23
N TYR A 35 11.05 24.15 7.06
CA TYR A 35 9.60 24.07 6.82
C TYR A 35 8.78 24.57 8.02
N GLN A 36 9.17 24.26 9.25
CA GLN A 36 8.50 24.78 10.45
C GLN A 36 8.59 26.31 10.52
N LYS A 37 9.78 26.87 10.27
CA LYS A 37 9.97 28.32 10.17
C LYS A 37 9.12 28.94 9.06
N ASP A 38 9.05 28.29 7.89
CA ASP A 38 8.19 28.72 6.79
C ASP A 38 6.70 28.74 7.19
N LEU A 39 6.23 27.73 7.93
CA LEU A 39 4.85 27.68 8.43
C LEU A 39 4.57 28.78 9.46
N GLU A 40 5.48 29.00 10.40
CA GLU A 40 5.35 30.07 11.39
C GLU A 40 5.26 31.43 10.70
N ASN A 41 6.10 31.67 9.69
CA ASN A 41 6.07 32.86 8.86
C ASN A 41 4.75 33.00 8.09
N ILE A 42 4.24 31.91 7.51
CA ILE A 42 2.97 31.91 6.75
C ILE A 42 1.77 32.16 7.68
N GLN A 43 1.82 31.64 8.91
CA GLN A 43 0.70 31.67 9.84
C GLN A 43 0.63 32.93 10.68
N SER A 44 1.78 33.40 11.17
CA SER A 44 1.87 34.57 12.04
C SER A 44 2.07 35.86 11.27
N GLY A 45 2.68 35.83 10.09
CA GLY A 45 3.11 37.04 9.38
C GLY A 45 3.96 37.97 10.25
N ARG A 46 4.66 37.42 11.27
CA ARG A 46 5.34 38.17 12.34
C ARG A 46 4.44 39.18 13.08
N GLY A 47 3.18 38.81 13.33
CA GLY A 47 2.22 39.66 14.05
C GLY A 47 1.71 40.86 13.25
N ILE A 48 2.07 40.96 11.97
CA ILE A 48 1.61 42.05 11.10
C ILE A 48 0.13 41.80 10.76
N GLY A 49 -0.77 42.50 11.45
CA GLY A 49 -2.22 42.50 11.17
C GLY A 49 -2.62 43.33 9.93
N ALA A 50 -1.76 43.39 8.92
CA ALA A 50 -1.91 44.18 7.70
C ALA A 50 -1.43 43.38 6.49
N LEU A 51 -1.83 43.79 5.28
CA LEU A 51 -1.37 43.15 4.04
C LEU A 51 0.15 43.32 3.89
N LEU A 52 0.89 42.23 3.69
CA LEU A 52 2.33 42.29 3.44
C LEU A 52 2.63 42.20 1.93
N ILE A 53 3.34 43.19 1.40
CA ILE A 53 3.80 43.24 0.01
C ILE A 53 5.32 43.20 0.00
N ALA A 54 5.91 42.13 -0.53
CA ALA A 54 7.36 42.02 -0.66
C ALA A 54 7.84 42.47 -2.03
N ILE A 55 8.93 43.23 -2.07
CA ILE A 55 9.60 43.68 -3.29
C ILE A 55 10.88 42.87 -3.42
N VAL A 56 10.97 42.05 -4.48
CA VAL A 56 12.00 41.02 -4.63
C VAL A 56 12.65 41.12 -6.00
N GLY A 57 13.95 40.85 -6.07
CA GLY A 57 14.72 40.98 -7.31
C GLY A 57 16.23 41.03 -7.03
N ALA A 58 17.03 40.96 -8.09
CA ALA A 58 18.48 41.05 -7.98
C ALA A 58 18.96 42.43 -7.51
N LYS A 59 20.26 42.58 -7.27
CA LYS A 59 20.87 43.88 -6.96
C LYS A 59 20.82 44.81 -8.18
N GLY A 60 20.59 46.11 -7.95
CA GLY A 60 20.56 47.12 -9.02
C GLY A 60 19.32 47.09 -9.93
N GLN A 61 18.23 46.42 -9.52
CA GLN A 61 17.01 46.29 -10.33
C GLN A 61 15.94 47.36 -10.02
N GLY A 62 16.27 48.43 -9.28
CA GLY A 62 15.27 49.46 -8.93
C GLY A 62 14.26 49.11 -7.83
N LYS A 63 14.50 48.08 -7.00
CA LYS A 63 13.59 47.67 -5.90
C LYS A 63 13.22 48.81 -4.93
N THR A 64 14.22 49.53 -4.43
CA THR A 64 13.98 50.64 -3.50
C THR A 64 13.27 51.81 -4.18
N TRP A 65 13.49 52.03 -5.47
CA TRP A 65 12.72 53.01 -6.26
C TRP A 65 11.23 52.61 -6.29
N VAL A 66 10.93 51.34 -6.59
CA VAL A 66 9.56 50.80 -6.54
C VAL A 66 8.95 51.00 -5.15
N ALA A 67 9.70 50.66 -4.08
CA ALA A 67 9.23 50.78 -2.71
C ALA A 67 8.86 52.21 -2.33
N ARG A 68 9.64 53.21 -2.79
CA ARG A 68 9.36 54.64 -2.55
C ARG A 68 8.07 55.12 -3.21
N GLN A 69 7.66 54.55 -4.34
CA GLN A 69 6.41 54.96 -5.03
C GLN A 69 5.15 54.66 -4.21
N PHE A 70 5.23 53.72 -3.27
CA PHE A 70 4.13 53.40 -2.37
C PHE A 70 4.08 54.29 -1.11
N VAL A 71 5.10 55.09 -0.87
CA VAL A 71 5.22 56.01 0.27
C VAL A 71 4.99 57.42 -0.24
N ARG A 72 4.13 58.21 0.40
CA ARG A 72 3.88 59.62 0.06
C ARG A 72 4.62 60.59 0.99
N ASP A 73 5.04 60.13 2.16
CA ASP A 73 5.83 60.95 3.09
C ASP A 73 7.27 61.12 2.60
N GLU A 74 7.63 62.36 2.24
CA GLU A 74 8.96 62.73 1.75
C GLU A 74 10.08 62.40 2.76
N ARG A 75 9.79 62.48 4.08
CA ARG A 75 10.78 62.15 5.11
C ARG A 75 11.14 60.67 5.09
N THR A 76 10.14 59.81 5.03
CA THR A 76 10.32 58.35 4.92
C THR A 76 10.98 57.98 3.59
N GLN A 77 10.56 58.60 2.48
CA GLN A 77 11.21 58.39 1.18
C GLN A 77 12.70 58.76 1.18
N ALA A 78 13.06 59.89 1.81
CA ALA A 78 14.45 60.34 1.94
C ALA A 78 15.29 59.43 2.85
N ALA A 79 14.67 58.80 3.84
CA ALA A 79 15.34 57.85 4.74
C ALA A 79 15.63 56.49 4.07
N MET A 80 14.81 56.08 3.10
CA MET A 80 15.07 54.91 2.26
C MET A 80 16.17 55.27 1.25
N ARG A 81 17.38 54.71 1.35
CA ARG A 81 18.49 55.03 0.44
C ARG A 81 18.34 54.28 -0.89
N SER A 82 18.30 54.99 -2.02
CA SER A 82 18.40 54.41 -3.37
C SER A 82 19.70 54.86 -4.01
N GLY A 83 20.54 53.94 -4.47
CA GLY A 83 21.73 54.27 -5.25
C GLY A 83 22.41 53.04 -5.84
N ASP A 84 23.11 53.23 -6.97
CA ASP A 84 23.82 52.17 -7.70
C ASP A 84 25.21 51.84 -7.12
N LEU A 85 25.75 52.69 -6.24
CA LEU A 85 27.07 52.50 -5.65
C LEU A 85 27.05 51.35 -4.64
N SER A 86 28.08 50.50 -4.69
CA SER A 86 28.23 49.29 -3.87
C SER A 86 28.16 49.52 -2.36
N ALA A 87 28.40 50.75 -1.89
CA ALA A 87 28.31 51.18 -0.49
C ALA A 87 26.88 51.52 -0.02
N ASP A 88 25.93 51.74 -0.94
CA ASP A 88 24.57 52.22 -0.65
C ASP A 88 23.46 51.20 -0.94
N ALA A 89 23.82 49.99 -1.36
CA ALA A 89 22.85 48.92 -1.63
C ALA A 89 22.17 48.45 -0.34
N THR A 90 20.86 48.16 -0.41
CA THR A 90 20.06 47.57 0.66
C THR A 90 20.66 46.23 1.08
N THR A 91 21.51 46.23 2.12
CA THR A 91 22.08 45.04 2.76
C THR A 91 21.19 44.50 3.88
N ARG A 92 20.19 45.30 4.26
CA ARG A 92 19.21 45.01 5.31
C ARG A 92 17.85 44.86 4.70
N LEU A 93 17.02 44.12 5.42
CA LEU A 93 15.61 43.94 5.11
C LEU A 93 14.84 45.16 5.64
N VAL A 94 14.14 45.88 4.77
CA VAL A 94 13.53 47.17 5.11
C VAL A 94 12.01 47.04 5.16
N TRP A 95 11.43 47.33 6.32
CA TRP A 95 10.00 47.35 6.57
C TRP A 95 9.49 48.78 6.56
N VAL A 96 8.43 49.05 5.80
CA VAL A 96 7.78 50.37 5.77
C VAL A 96 6.28 50.20 5.93
N GLY A 97 5.70 50.81 6.95
CA GLY A 97 4.25 50.72 7.16
C GLY A 97 3.80 51.21 8.54
N PRO A 98 2.51 51.04 8.85
CA PRO A 98 1.91 51.55 10.08
C PRO A 98 2.22 50.71 11.33
N VAL A 99 2.59 49.45 11.13
CA VAL A 99 2.81 48.46 12.20
C VAL A 99 4.19 47.85 12.03
N ALA A 100 4.95 47.77 13.13
CA ALA A 100 6.25 47.12 13.15
C ALA A 100 6.09 45.59 13.21
N PRO A 101 6.96 44.82 12.54
CA PRO A 101 7.00 43.37 12.71
C PRO A 101 7.40 42.99 14.15
N GLU A 102 6.82 41.92 14.67
CA GLU A 102 7.28 41.30 15.91
C GLU A 102 8.67 40.69 15.71
N GLY A 103 9.52 40.81 16.74
CA GLY A 103 10.86 40.19 16.73
C GLY A 103 11.88 40.86 15.78
N LEU A 104 11.71 42.13 15.43
CA LEU A 104 12.62 42.89 14.56
C LEU A 104 14.09 42.81 15.03
N ASP A 105 14.96 42.20 14.22
CA ASP A 105 16.41 42.18 14.46
C ASP A 105 17.06 43.45 13.89
N ARG A 106 17.40 44.40 14.75
CA ARG A 106 18.00 45.69 14.36
C ARG A 106 19.37 45.58 13.68
N GLN A 107 20.04 44.42 13.72
CA GLN A 107 21.32 44.23 13.04
C GLN A 107 21.13 44.05 11.53
N VAL A 108 20.06 43.36 11.13
CA VAL A 108 19.80 42.95 9.73
C VAL A 108 18.50 43.49 9.16
N GLU A 109 17.65 44.10 9.99
CA GLU A 109 16.36 44.67 9.61
C GLU A 109 16.26 46.14 10.03
N SER A 110 15.58 46.94 9.22
CA SER A 110 15.25 48.33 9.49
C SER A 110 13.75 48.52 9.38
N TYR A 111 13.15 49.27 10.30
CA TYR A 111 11.72 49.62 10.25
C TYR A 111 11.55 51.13 10.16
N PHE A 112 10.76 51.57 9.18
CA PHE A 112 10.35 52.95 9.02
C PHE A 112 8.85 53.08 9.25
N PRO A 113 8.42 53.70 10.36
CA PRO A 113 7.01 53.89 10.65
C PRO A 113 6.41 54.90 9.65
N CYS A 114 5.36 54.48 8.95
CA CYS A 114 4.63 55.30 8.01
C CYS A 114 3.13 55.18 8.27
N GLN A 115 2.44 56.32 8.48
CA GLN A 115 1.00 56.31 8.71
C GLN A 115 0.26 55.91 7.43
N PRO A 116 -0.90 55.22 7.51
CA PRO A 116 -1.62 54.77 6.30
C PRO A 116 -2.01 55.92 5.35
N ALA A 117 -2.32 57.10 5.90
CA ALA A 117 -2.64 58.30 5.11
C ALA A 117 -1.45 58.84 4.31
N SER A 118 -0.23 58.51 4.75
CA SER A 118 1.04 58.86 4.12
C SER A 118 1.56 57.76 3.19
N MET A 119 0.78 56.72 2.94
CA MET A 119 1.07 55.66 1.98
C MET A 119 0.10 55.73 0.79
N LEU A 120 0.38 54.96 -0.25
CA LEU A 120 -0.54 54.77 -1.36
C LEU A 120 -1.88 54.23 -0.83
N ALA A 121 -3.00 54.77 -1.28
CA ALA A 121 -4.31 54.36 -0.78
C ALA A 121 -4.71 53.00 -1.37
N LEU A 122 -4.43 51.92 -0.65
CA LEU A 122 -5.04 50.61 -0.89
C LEU A 122 -6.30 50.48 -0.02
N ASN A 123 -7.26 49.65 -0.45
CA ASN A 123 -8.52 49.40 0.27
C ASN A 123 -8.34 48.76 1.67
N GLN A 124 -7.11 48.52 2.11
CA GLN A 124 -6.73 47.99 3.41
C GLN A 124 -5.32 48.46 3.79
N PRO A 125 -4.97 48.51 5.10
CA PRO A 125 -3.62 48.83 5.53
C PRO A 125 -2.63 47.76 5.05
N PHE A 126 -1.42 48.20 4.70
CA PHE A 126 -0.36 47.31 4.22
C PHE A 126 1.01 47.72 4.74
N VAL A 127 1.94 46.77 4.70
CA VAL A 127 3.36 46.93 5.01
C VAL A 127 4.14 46.52 3.78
N ILE A 128 5.13 47.34 3.42
CA ILE A 128 6.07 47.06 2.34
C ILE A 128 7.31 46.43 2.95
N LEU A 129 7.78 45.40 2.29
CA LEU A 129 8.99 44.70 2.63
C LEU A 129 9.96 44.78 1.45
N ASP A 130 10.92 45.72 1.52
CA ASP A 130 12.00 45.84 0.54
C ASP A 130 13.14 44.88 0.92
N THR A 131 13.44 43.96 0.01
CA THR A 131 14.39 42.87 0.24
C THR A 131 15.79 43.24 -0.25
N PRO A 132 16.86 42.77 0.41
CA PRO A 132 18.20 42.93 -0.13
C PRO A 132 18.30 42.26 -1.50
N GLY A 133 19.10 42.85 -2.41
CA GLY A 133 19.30 42.28 -3.74
C GLY A 133 19.98 40.91 -3.65
N VAL A 134 19.34 39.86 -4.18
CA VAL A 134 19.91 38.51 -4.19
C VAL A 134 21.15 38.52 -5.11
N THR A 135 22.32 38.24 -4.54
CA THR A 135 23.57 38.00 -5.28
C THR A 135 24.23 36.74 -4.75
N ASP A 136 25.04 36.06 -5.58
CA ASP A 136 25.72 34.82 -5.20
C ASP A 136 26.80 35.03 -4.11
N ALA A 137 27.17 36.28 -3.79
CA ALA A 137 28.30 36.60 -2.92
C ALA A 137 27.94 36.74 -1.42
N ASP A 138 26.66 36.95 -1.08
CA ASP A 138 26.22 37.16 0.31
C ASP A 138 25.13 36.15 0.71
N ALA A 139 25.57 35.02 1.28
CA ALA A 139 24.68 33.95 1.74
C ALA A 139 23.67 34.42 2.80
N ARG A 140 24.03 35.41 3.63
CA ARG A 140 23.15 35.92 4.69
C ARG A 140 22.06 36.81 4.12
N ALA A 141 22.39 37.66 3.15
CA ALA A 141 21.39 38.45 2.42
C ALA A 141 20.43 37.56 1.62
N ALA A 142 20.94 36.49 1.00
CA ALA A 142 20.11 35.51 0.29
C ALA A 142 19.14 34.76 1.22
N GLU A 143 19.57 34.43 2.45
CA GLU A 143 18.70 33.81 3.45
C GLU A 143 17.57 34.75 3.91
N LEU A 144 17.88 36.03 4.16
CA LEU A 144 16.88 37.06 4.51
C LEU A 144 15.89 37.33 3.36
N ALA A 145 16.37 37.38 2.12
CA ALA A 145 15.54 37.48 0.93
C ALA A 145 14.64 36.24 0.76
N THR A 146 15.14 35.05 1.14
CA THR A 146 14.34 33.82 1.11
C THR A 146 13.25 33.85 2.18
N GLU A 147 13.55 34.31 3.39
CA GLU A 147 12.59 34.42 4.49
C GLU A 147 11.44 35.39 4.16
N SER A 148 11.77 36.55 3.58
CA SER A 148 10.78 37.53 3.11
C SER A 148 9.86 37.00 2.02
N LEU A 149 10.37 36.14 1.12
CA LEU A 149 9.55 35.48 0.10
C LEU A 149 8.49 34.55 0.72
N THR A 150 8.78 33.89 1.83
CA THR A 150 7.76 33.03 2.49
C THR A 150 6.70 33.87 3.23
N LEU A 151 7.08 35.03 3.76
CA LEU A 151 6.20 35.90 4.55
C LEU A 151 5.06 36.50 3.72
N ALA A 152 5.39 37.14 2.59
CA ALA A 152 4.45 37.99 1.87
C ALA A 152 3.50 37.21 0.92
N PRO A 153 2.18 37.41 1.01
CA PRO A 153 1.20 36.85 0.07
C PRO A 153 1.23 37.51 -1.31
N ILE A 154 1.70 38.76 -1.40
CA ILE A 154 1.90 39.48 -2.66
C ILE A 154 3.38 39.79 -2.83
N LYS A 155 3.90 39.52 -4.03
CA LYS A 155 5.30 39.71 -4.39
C LYS A 155 5.40 40.55 -5.65
N LEU A 156 6.15 41.64 -5.55
CA LEU A 156 6.52 42.49 -6.66
C LEU A 156 7.90 42.06 -7.14
N LEU A 157 7.95 41.33 -8.26
CA LEU A 157 9.18 40.80 -8.82
C LEU A 157 9.81 41.82 -9.75
N VAL A 158 10.80 42.55 -9.25
CA VAL A 158 11.46 43.65 -9.98
C VAL A 158 12.66 43.14 -10.75
N ILE A 159 12.65 43.35 -12.06
CA ILE A 159 13.64 42.87 -13.02
C ILE A 159 13.99 44.02 -13.97
N ALA A 160 15.26 44.33 -14.13
CA ALA A 160 15.73 45.26 -15.14
C ALA A 160 15.64 44.61 -16.52
N ARG A 161 15.34 45.42 -17.54
CA ARG A 161 15.11 44.97 -18.92
C ARG A 161 16.24 44.09 -19.46
N ASP A 162 17.49 44.45 -19.19
CA ASP A 162 18.70 43.74 -19.59
C ASP A 162 18.91 42.41 -18.86
N GLN A 163 18.26 42.21 -17.71
CA GLN A 163 18.39 41.04 -16.85
C GLN A 163 17.17 40.09 -16.86
N ILE A 164 16.21 40.27 -17.78
CA ILE A 164 15.04 39.39 -17.89
C ILE A 164 15.42 37.91 -18.00
N ARG A 165 16.54 37.61 -18.67
CA ARG A 165 17.03 36.25 -18.90
C ARG A 165 17.98 35.73 -17.80
N ALA A 166 18.14 36.45 -16.69
CA ALA A 166 19.07 36.09 -15.62
C ALA A 166 18.62 34.83 -14.86
N ALA A 167 19.59 33.97 -14.50
CA ALA A 167 19.34 32.74 -13.74
C ALA A 167 18.79 33.00 -12.32
N THR A 168 19.04 34.18 -11.75
CA THR A 168 18.52 34.60 -10.44
C THR A 168 17.00 34.59 -10.39
N ASN A 169 16.32 34.85 -11.52
CA ASN A 169 14.86 34.82 -11.62
C ASN A 169 14.31 33.41 -11.36
N ILE A 170 15.03 32.36 -11.74
CA ILE A 170 14.66 30.96 -11.51
C ILE A 170 14.67 30.62 -10.02
N GLN A 171 15.66 31.12 -9.28
CA GLN A 171 15.78 30.87 -7.84
C GLN A 171 14.62 31.52 -7.08
N ILE A 172 14.28 32.76 -7.45
CA ILE A 172 13.15 33.50 -6.85
C ILE A 172 11.82 32.82 -7.24
N ALA A 173 11.66 32.38 -8.49
CA ALA A 173 10.44 31.73 -8.98
C ALA A 173 10.03 30.49 -8.16
N ARG A 174 10.99 29.68 -7.68
CA ARG A 174 10.65 28.51 -6.85
C ARG A 174 10.01 28.87 -5.50
N ARG A 175 10.20 30.13 -5.06
CA ARG A 175 9.74 30.65 -3.75
C ARG A 175 8.49 31.53 -3.86
N ILE A 176 8.07 31.92 -5.06
CA ILE A 176 6.79 32.64 -5.28
C ILE A 176 5.58 31.70 -5.39
N ASP A 177 5.80 30.39 -5.48
CA ASP A 177 4.73 29.40 -5.64
C ASP A 177 3.68 29.47 -4.52
N GLY A 178 2.40 29.43 -4.89
CA GLY A 178 1.25 29.63 -3.99
C GLY A 178 0.93 31.07 -3.61
N SER A 179 1.66 32.06 -4.13
CA SER A 179 1.43 33.49 -3.86
C SER A 179 1.11 34.29 -5.12
N VAL A 180 0.69 35.53 -4.96
CA VAL A 180 0.48 36.45 -6.09
C VAL A 180 1.81 37.08 -6.47
N CYS A 181 2.18 36.98 -7.75
CA CYS A 181 3.38 37.58 -8.29
C CYS A 181 3.01 38.63 -9.34
N ILE A 182 3.51 39.85 -9.19
CA ILE A 182 3.39 40.93 -10.17
C ILE A 182 4.80 41.24 -10.68
N PRO A 183 5.15 40.84 -11.92
CA PRO A 183 6.43 41.19 -12.51
C PRO A 183 6.48 42.69 -12.82
N ILE A 184 7.57 43.34 -12.44
CA ILE A 184 7.85 44.75 -12.73
C ILE A 184 9.14 44.80 -13.53
N VAL A 185 9.07 45.24 -14.78
CA VAL A 185 10.24 45.39 -15.64
C VAL A 185 10.69 46.85 -15.66
N THR A 186 11.89 47.11 -15.14
CA THR A 186 12.49 48.45 -15.06
C THR A 186 13.46 48.72 -16.20
N SER A 187 13.78 50.00 -16.43
CA SER A 187 14.74 50.44 -17.45
C SER A 187 14.33 49.99 -18.86
N VAL A 188 13.03 50.08 -19.16
CA VAL A 188 12.49 49.75 -20.49
C VAL A 188 12.69 50.94 -21.41
N ASP A 189 13.28 50.69 -22.58
CA ASP A 189 13.43 51.72 -23.60
C ASP A 189 12.05 52.24 -24.05
N PRO A 190 11.81 53.56 -24.13
CA PRO A 190 10.54 54.13 -24.58
C PRO A 190 10.04 53.57 -25.92
N ASP A 191 10.96 53.20 -26.82
CA ASP A 191 10.64 52.63 -28.14
C ASP A 191 10.15 51.16 -28.07
N GLU A 192 10.34 50.48 -26.92
CA GLU A 192 9.84 49.13 -26.66
C GLU A 192 8.48 49.13 -25.92
N LEU A 193 7.92 50.29 -25.57
CA LEU A 193 6.65 50.38 -24.86
C LEU A 193 5.43 50.08 -25.75
N PRO A 194 4.28 49.66 -25.16
CA PRO A 194 3.06 49.38 -25.91
C PRO A 194 2.59 50.63 -26.66
N GLY A 195 2.56 50.57 -28.00
CA GLY A 195 2.22 51.70 -28.88
C GLY A 195 3.36 52.18 -29.78
N ALA A 196 4.60 51.73 -29.52
CA ALA A 196 5.76 51.96 -30.39
C ALA A 196 5.98 50.78 -31.37
N SER A 197 6.64 51.05 -32.50
CA SER A 197 6.74 50.15 -33.67
C SER A 197 7.67 48.93 -33.47
N GLN A 198 8.45 48.85 -32.38
CA GLN A 198 9.44 47.79 -32.12
C GLN A 198 9.08 46.81 -30.98
N TYR A 199 7.81 46.76 -30.58
CA TYR A 199 7.29 45.97 -29.45
C TYR A 199 7.57 44.44 -29.46
N SER A 200 8.07 43.86 -30.57
CA SER A 200 8.13 42.41 -30.74
C SER A 200 9.14 41.70 -29.82
N LYS A 201 10.35 42.24 -29.66
CA LYS A 201 11.44 41.54 -28.93
C LYS A 201 11.21 41.49 -27.42
N LEU A 202 10.80 42.61 -26.81
CA LEU A 202 10.42 42.65 -25.39
C LEU A 202 9.22 41.75 -25.12
N ALA A 203 8.20 41.76 -25.98
CA ALA A 203 7.03 40.90 -25.81
C ALA A 203 7.40 39.41 -25.81
N ASP A 204 8.33 38.98 -26.65
CA ASP A 204 8.82 37.59 -26.67
C ASP A 204 9.60 37.25 -25.39
N ASP A 205 10.46 38.15 -24.90
CA ASP A 205 11.18 37.98 -23.63
C ASP A 205 10.23 37.88 -22.43
N LEU A 206 9.18 38.71 -22.38
CA LEU A 206 8.16 38.70 -21.33
C LEU A 206 7.34 37.42 -21.35
N ARG A 207 6.95 36.92 -22.55
CA ARG A 207 6.27 35.63 -22.66
C ARG A 207 7.14 34.49 -22.15
N SER A 208 8.41 34.46 -22.56
CA SER A 208 9.37 33.47 -22.08
C SER A 208 9.54 33.51 -20.56
N LEU A 209 9.63 34.71 -19.98
CA LEU A 209 9.68 34.89 -18.53
C LEU A 209 8.42 34.33 -17.85
N ARG A 210 7.23 34.68 -18.32
CA ARG A 210 5.97 34.16 -17.74
C ARG A 210 5.86 32.65 -17.86
N ASP A 211 6.22 32.07 -19.00
CA ASP A 211 6.20 30.63 -19.20
C ASP A 211 7.14 29.92 -18.21
N GLN A 212 8.35 30.47 -18.00
CA GLN A 212 9.29 29.97 -17.01
C GLN A 212 8.76 30.09 -15.58
N LEU A 213 8.16 31.22 -15.23
CA LEU A 213 7.54 31.43 -13.92
C LEU A 213 6.38 30.43 -13.69
N GLN A 214 5.53 30.21 -14.69
CA GLN A 214 4.40 29.28 -14.60
C GLN A 214 4.85 27.82 -14.45
N ILE A 215 5.93 27.42 -15.12
CA ILE A 215 6.52 26.08 -14.98
C ILE A 215 7.09 25.87 -13.56
N LEU A 216 7.76 26.88 -13.01
CA LEU A 216 8.44 26.79 -11.72
C LEU A 216 7.53 27.04 -10.51
N ALA A 217 6.44 27.77 -10.71
CA ALA A 217 5.47 28.18 -9.69
C ALA A 217 4.03 27.96 -10.19
N PRO A 218 3.59 26.71 -10.37
CA PRO A 218 2.31 26.38 -11.01
C PRO A 218 1.10 26.81 -10.19
N GLN A 219 1.24 26.98 -8.87
CA GLN A 219 0.17 27.43 -7.97
C GLN A 219 0.24 28.95 -7.69
N ALA A 220 1.20 29.66 -8.29
CA ALA A 220 1.26 31.12 -8.20
C ALA A 220 0.26 31.78 -9.15
N ILE A 221 -0.31 32.90 -8.71
CA ILE A 221 -1.12 33.77 -9.56
C ILE A 221 -0.19 34.82 -10.15
N ILE A 222 0.19 34.65 -11.43
CA ILE A 222 1.08 35.58 -12.13
C ILE A 222 0.24 36.64 -12.84
N SER A 223 0.36 37.89 -12.39
CA SER A 223 -0.33 39.03 -12.99
C SER A 223 0.41 39.53 -14.24
N PRO A 224 -0.26 40.29 -15.12
CA PRO A 224 0.42 40.91 -16.26
C PRO A 224 1.53 41.87 -15.81
N ASP A 225 2.62 41.91 -16.59
CA ASP A 225 3.82 42.67 -16.25
C ASP A 225 3.55 44.18 -16.21
N VAL A 226 4.23 44.89 -15.30
CA VAL A 226 4.25 46.35 -15.21
C VAL A 226 5.55 46.86 -15.80
N LEU A 227 5.47 47.66 -16.86
CA LEU A 227 6.64 48.22 -17.53
C LEU A 227 6.93 49.62 -16.99
N VAL A 228 8.17 49.84 -16.55
CA VAL A 228 8.67 51.15 -16.10
C VAL A 228 9.67 51.66 -17.14
N PRO A 229 9.38 52.80 -17.81
CA PRO A 229 10.31 53.38 -18.75
C PRO A 229 11.62 53.76 -18.08
N ASP A 230 12.69 53.74 -18.85
CA ASP A 230 13.97 54.30 -18.44
C ASP A 230 13.86 55.83 -18.32
N PHE A 231 13.71 56.30 -17.08
CA PHE A 231 13.61 57.72 -16.78
C PHE A 231 14.94 58.46 -16.86
N GLU A 232 16.08 57.76 -16.87
CA GLU A 232 17.38 58.38 -17.13
C GLU A 232 17.48 58.83 -18.60
N ILE A 233 16.85 58.07 -19.50
CA ILE A 233 16.78 58.38 -20.94
C ILE A 233 15.71 59.44 -21.22
N THR A 234 14.51 59.29 -20.65
CA THR A 234 13.40 60.21 -20.92
C THR A 234 13.51 61.55 -20.18
N GLY A 235 14.25 61.59 -19.06
CA GLY A 235 14.39 62.78 -18.22
C GLY A 235 13.14 63.12 -17.40
N ASP A 236 12.11 62.26 -17.39
CA ASP A 236 10.85 62.49 -16.67
C ASP A 236 10.52 61.33 -15.70
N GLU A 237 11.18 61.34 -14.55
CA GLU A 237 10.90 60.42 -13.43
C GLU A 237 9.45 60.60 -12.91
N SER A 238 8.92 61.82 -12.96
CA SER A 238 7.59 62.16 -12.44
C SER A 238 6.49 61.45 -13.24
N GLN A 239 6.60 61.48 -14.56
CA GLN A 239 5.67 60.80 -15.46
C GLN A 239 5.78 59.27 -15.33
N SER A 240 7.01 58.76 -15.21
CA SER A 240 7.28 57.33 -15.00
C SER A 240 6.67 56.82 -13.69
N SER A 241 6.82 57.58 -12.61
CA SER A 241 6.19 57.32 -11.31
C SER A 241 4.66 57.29 -11.39
N ARG A 242 4.04 58.30 -12.02
CA ARG A 242 2.57 58.35 -12.18
C ARG A 242 2.02 57.17 -12.97
N THR A 243 2.70 56.79 -14.05
CA THR A 243 2.32 55.67 -14.91
C THR A 243 2.47 54.34 -14.19
N PHE A 244 3.58 54.18 -13.45
CA PHE A 244 3.82 53.03 -12.60
C PHE A 244 2.73 52.88 -11.52
N ILE A 245 2.42 53.96 -10.79
CA ILE A 245 1.41 53.96 -9.73
C ILE A 245 0.02 53.62 -10.29
N ALA A 246 -0.37 54.20 -11.43
CA ALA A 246 -1.66 53.88 -12.06
C ALA A 246 -1.72 52.39 -12.43
N THR A 247 -0.69 51.86 -13.10
CA THR A 247 -0.65 50.48 -13.56
C THR A 247 -0.62 49.48 -12.39
N ILE A 248 0.19 49.74 -11.35
CA ILE A 248 0.28 48.84 -10.20
C ILE A 248 -1.00 48.84 -9.37
N MET A 249 -1.69 49.98 -9.28
CA MET A 249 -3.00 50.06 -8.64
C MET A 249 -4.05 49.24 -9.39
N ASP A 250 -4.07 49.31 -10.72
CA ASP A 250 -4.97 48.49 -11.54
C ASP A 250 -4.70 46.99 -11.30
N ARG A 251 -3.42 46.57 -11.30
CA ARG A 251 -3.04 45.18 -11.01
C ARG A 251 -3.40 44.73 -9.60
N LEU A 252 -3.15 45.56 -8.59
CA LEU A 252 -3.49 45.25 -7.20
C LEU A 252 -5.00 45.23 -6.96
N ASN A 253 -5.79 45.97 -7.74
CA ASN A 253 -7.25 45.93 -7.70
C ASN A 253 -7.82 44.68 -8.40
N GLU A 254 -7.17 44.20 -9.47
CA GLU A 254 -7.51 42.93 -10.14
C GLU A 254 -7.25 41.73 -9.21
N VAL A 255 -6.23 41.81 -8.36
CA VAL A 255 -5.95 40.82 -7.33
C VAL A 255 -7.00 40.96 -6.22
N SER A 256 -7.80 39.91 -5.98
CA SER A 256 -8.81 39.94 -4.92
C SER A 256 -8.15 40.05 -3.54
N LEU A 257 -8.09 41.26 -2.99
CA LEU A 257 -7.50 41.56 -1.68
C LEU A 257 -8.40 41.21 -0.48
N SER A 258 -9.53 40.54 -0.70
CA SER A 258 -10.50 40.15 0.34
C SER A 258 -9.92 39.17 1.37
N GLU A 259 -10.40 39.21 2.61
CA GLU A 259 -9.98 38.28 3.67
C GLU A 259 -10.12 36.80 3.28
N LEU A 260 -11.19 36.45 2.56
CA LEU A 260 -11.40 35.08 2.06
C LEU A 260 -10.32 34.65 1.06
N ALA A 261 -9.96 35.53 0.11
CA ALA A 261 -8.89 35.26 -0.84
C ALA A 261 -7.52 35.15 -0.17
N MET A 262 -7.28 35.95 0.87
CA MET A 262 -6.06 35.91 1.67
C MET A 262 -5.98 34.63 2.52
N GLY A 263 -7.10 34.16 3.07
CA GLY A 263 -7.23 32.87 3.74
C GLY A 263 -6.91 31.70 2.79
N ASN A 264 -7.52 31.71 1.59
CA ASN A 264 -7.23 30.70 0.57
C ASN A 264 -5.76 30.71 0.15
N SER A 265 -5.17 31.90 -0.07
CA SER A 265 -3.74 32.03 -0.41
C SER A 265 -2.84 31.49 0.71
N ARG A 266 -3.21 31.70 1.98
CA ARG A 266 -2.48 31.12 3.11
C ARG A 266 -2.52 29.58 3.08
N ASP A 267 -3.68 28.98 2.84
CA ASP A 267 -3.82 27.52 2.76
C ASP A 267 -3.03 26.94 1.57
N THR A 268 -3.11 27.58 0.39
CA THR A 268 -2.31 27.20 -0.78
C THR A 268 -0.82 27.28 -0.48
N ARG A 269 -0.34 28.34 0.17
CA ARG A 269 1.07 28.47 0.59
C ARG A 269 1.51 27.36 1.55
N VAL A 270 0.67 26.98 2.50
CA VAL A 270 0.95 25.86 3.42
C VAL A 270 1.07 24.53 2.65
N GLN A 271 0.16 24.28 1.71
CA GLN A 271 0.20 23.07 0.87
C GLN A 271 1.45 23.03 -0.01
N VAL A 272 1.80 24.15 -0.67
CA VAL A 272 3.01 24.28 -1.48
C VAL A 272 4.27 24.06 -0.64
N ALA A 273 4.33 24.63 0.57
CA ALA A 273 5.44 24.40 1.49
C ALA A 273 5.56 22.92 1.89
N GLN A 274 4.44 22.24 2.13
CA GLN A 274 4.41 20.81 2.43
C GLN A 274 4.90 19.96 1.24
N GLU A 275 4.47 20.27 0.02
CA GLU A 275 4.95 19.58 -1.17
C GLU A 275 6.44 19.80 -1.39
N ARG A 276 6.93 21.02 -1.17
CA ARG A 276 8.35 21.36 -1.27
C ARG A 276 9.17 20.52 -0.30
N LEU A 277 8.74 20.41 0.96
CA LEU A 277 9.39 19.55 1.95
C LEU A 277 9.43 18.09 1.48
N ARG A 278 8.30 17.54 1.02
CA ARG A 278 8.25 16.15 0.53
C ARG A 278 9.21 15.90 -0.62
N ARG A 279 9.27 16.81 -1.60
CA ARG A 279 10.18 16.71 -2.74
C ARG A 279 11.64 16.83 -2.33
N GLU A 280 11.96 17.77 -1.44
CA GLU A 280 13.32 17.96 -0.92
C GLU A 280 13.78 16.71 -0.16
N VAL A 281 12.96 16.18 0.75
CA VAL A 281 13.25 14.95 1.48
C VAL A 281 13.38 13.76 0.51
N ALA A 282 12.44 13.58 -0.42
CA ALA A 282 12.55 12.52 -1.41
C ALA A 282 13.85 12.59 -2.23
N GLN A 283 14.28 13.80 -2.63
CA GLN A 283 15.52 14.00 -3.37
C GLN A 283 16.76 13.69 -2.53
N LEU A 284 16.79 14.10 -1.26
CA LEU A 284 17.88 13.80 -0.33
C LEU A 284 18.04 12.30 -0.11
N ILE A 285 16.93 11.58 0.05
CA ILE A 285 16.96 10.15 0.37
C ILE A 285 17.11 9.28 -0.91
N ARG A 286 16.77 9.80 -2.10
CA ARG A 286 16.80 9.04 -3.38
C ARG A 286 18.14 8.37 -3.69
N VAL A 287 19.26 8.98 -3.29
CA VAL A 287 20.60 8.45 -3.54
C VAL A 287 20.86 7.17 -2.74
N GLU A 288 20.31 7.09 -1.53
CA GLU A 288 20.59 6.00 -0.58
C GLU A 288 19.57 4.85 -0.67
N LEU A 289 18.38 5.08 -1.25
CA LEU A 289 17.26 4.13 -1.27
C LEU A 289 17.26 2.96 -2.25
N PRO A 290 18.06 2.84 -3.33
CA PRO A 290 17.84 1.81 -4.35
C PRO A 290 17.78 0.38 -3.80
N HIS A 291 18.68 0.05 -2.88
CA HIS A 291 18.74 -1.28 -2.25
C HIS A 291 17.58 -1.52 -1.29
N LEU A 292 17.18 -0.50 -0.52
CA LEU A 292 16.04 -0.59 0.39
C LEU A 292 14.74 -0.78 -0.40
N ARG A 293 14.57 -0.01 -1.48
CA ARG A 293 13.41 -0.10 -2.37
C ARG A 293 13.27 -1.51 -2.96
N GLN A 294 14.36 -2.07 -3.47
CA GLN A 294 14.34 -3.43 -4.00
C GLN A 294 13.95 -4.46 -2.92
N ALA A 295 14.51 -4.34 -1.72
CA ALA A 295 14.21 -5.26 -0.62
C ALA A 295 12.73 -5.17 -0.17
N VAL A 296 12.19 -3.95 -0.05
CA VAL A 296 10.77 -3.74 0.28
C VAL A 296 9.85 -4.23 -0.84
N GLU A 297 10.15 -3.93 -2.11
CA GLU A 297 9.36 -4.41 -3.24
C GLU A 297 9.37 -5.95 -3.34
N GLN A 298 10.50 -6.60 -3.07
CA GLN A 298 10.60 -8.06 -3.02
C GLN A 298 9.80 -8.65 -1.86
N LEU A 299 9.91 -8.06 -0.66
CA LEU A 299 9.16 -8.50 0.51
C LEU A 299 7.65 -8.37 0.30
N ASN A 300 7.19 -7.26 -0.28
CA ASN A 300 5.78 -7.02 -0.57
C ASN A 300 5.24 -7.98 -1.64
N ARG A 301 6.00 -8.22 -2.72
CA ARG A 301 5.61 -9.22 -3.73
C ARG A 301 5.49 -10.61 -3.13
N GLU A 302 6.46 -11.04 -2.32
CA GLU A 302 6.40 -12.37 -1.71
C GLU A 302 5.22 -12.48 -0.75
N THR A 303 4.97 -11.44 0.05
CA THR A 303 3.82 -11.32 0.94
C THR A 303 2.50 -11.47 0.18
N GLU A 304 2.37 -10.88 -1.00
CA GLU A 304 1.16 -10.95 -1.82
C GLU A 304 0.87 -12.34 -2.40
N HIS A 305 1.90 -13.16 -2.65
CA HIS A 305 1.79 -14.51 -3.23
C HIS A 305 1.85 -15.64 -2.20
N LEU A 306 2.26 -15.33 -0.96
CA LEU A 306 2.42 -16.30 0.12
C LEU A 306 1.15 -17.13 0.41
N PRO A 307 -0.09 -16.59 0.42
CA PRO A 307 -1.29 -17.40 0.67
C PRO A 307 -1.51 -18.49 -0.39
N GLU A 308 -1.27 -18.17 -1.66
CA GLU A 308 -1.37 -19.12 -2.79
C GLU A 308 -0.36 -20.27 -2.63
N HIS A 309 0.88 -19.93 -2.22
CA HIS A 309 1.93 -20.92 -1.97
C HIS A 309 1.68 -21.79 -0.74
N ILE A 310 1.14 -21.23 0.35
CA ILE A 310 0.73 -22.01 1.52
C ILE A 310 -0.36 -23.00 1.11
N LEU A 311 -1.37 -22.56 0.37
CA LEU A 311 -2.44 -23.43 -0.10
C LEU A 311 -1.92 -24.56 -0.99
N ALA A 312 -1.07 -24.25 -1.97
CA ALA A 312 -0.44 -25.27 -2.83
C ALA A 312 0.36 -26.30 -2.01
N SER A 313 1.01 -25.87 -0.93
CA SER A 313 1.70 -26.77 0.00
C SER A 313 0.75 -27.60 0.87
N LEU A 314 -0.40 -27.02 1.29
CA LEU A 314 -1.40 -27.69 2.12
C LEU A 314 -2.23 -28.73 1.35
N LEU A 315 -2.66 -28.39 0.14
CA LEU A 315 -3.44 -29.29 -0.72
C LEU A 315 -2.57 -30.37 -1.40
N GLY A 316 -1.26 -30.14 -1.49
CA GLY A 316 -0.30 -31.07 -2.11
C GLY A 316 -0.46 -31.14 -3.63
N SER A 317 0.08 -32.21 -4.24
CA SER A 317 -0.08 -32.41 -5.69
C SER A 317 -1.50 -32.84 -6.04
N ASN A 318 -1.95 -32.54 -7.26
CA ASN A 318 -3.27 -32.98 -7.76
C ASN A 318 -3.49 -34.49 -7.58
N ALA A 319 -2.44 -35.31 -7.70
CA ALA A 319 -2.51 -36.75 -7.48
C ALA A 319 -2.83 -37.11 -6.02
N VAL A 320 -2.27 -36.37 -5.05
CA VAL A 320 -2.55 -36.54 -3.62
C VAL A 320 -3.99 -36.15 -3.31
N LEU A 321 -4.43 -35.00 -3.82
CA LEU A 321 -5.80 -34.52 -3.64
C LEU A 321 -6.83 -35.50 -4.23
N GLU A 322 -6.61 -35.99 -5.45
CA GLU A 322 -7.48 -36.99 -6.09
C GLU A 322 -7.56 -38.29 -5.27
N THR A 323 -6.45 -38.72 -4.67
CA THR A 323 -6.40 -39.94 -3.84
C THR A 323 -7.13 -39.73 -2.51
N GLY A 324 -6.96 -38.58 -1.86
CA GLY A 324 -7.69 -38.20 -0.65
C GLY A 324 -9.21 -38.13 -0.87
N ILE A 325 -9.64 -37.48 -1.94
CA ILE A 325 -11.06 -37.40 -2.35
C ILE A 325 -11.62 -38.81 -2.59
N ARG A 326 -10.88 -39.68 -3.30
CA ARG A 326 -11.30 -41.05 -3.55
C ARG A 326 -11.52 -41.83 -2.25
N LEU A 327 -10.57 -41.75 -1.32
CA LEU A 327 -10.66 -42.44 -0.04
C LEU A 327 -11.88 -41.96 0.77
N ARG A 328 -12.12 -40.65 0.82
CA ARG A 328 -13.23 -40.07 1.58
C ARG A 328 -14.59 -40.41 0.98
N LEU A 329 -14.72 -40.37 -0.35
CA LEU A 329 -15.95 -40.78 -1.03
C LEU A 329 -16.23 -42.29 -0.88
N ARG A 330 -15.20 -43.14 -0.88
CA ARG A 330 -15.36 -44.59 -0.60
C ARG A 330 -15.84 -44.82 0.83
N ALA A 331 -15.19 -44.19 1.81
CA ALA A 331 -15.57 -44.31 3.22
C ALA A 331 -17.03 -43.89 3.45
N ARG A 332 -17.48 -42.82 2.80
CA ARG A 332 -18.87 -42.38 2.86
C ARG A 332 -19.84 -43.40 2.23
N LEU A 333 -19.49 -43.98 1.09
CA LEU A 333 -20.32 -45.02 0.46
C LEU A 333 -20.49 -46.25 1.37
N VAL A 334 -19.45 -46.65 2.10
CA VAL A 334 -19.54 -47.70 3.14
C VAL A 334 -20.40 -47.27 4.32
N SER A 335 -20.23 -46.02 4.78
CA SER A 335 -21.01 -45.46 5.89
C SER A 335 -22.51 -45.42 5.58
N ASP A 336 -22.87 -44.98 4.36
CA ASP A 336 -24.25 -44.81 3.91
C ASP A 336 -24.98 -46.14 3.65
N ALA A 337 -24.26 -47.25 3.47
CA ALA A 337 -24.87 -48.57 3.33
C ALA A 337 -25.43 -49.05 4.67
N ALA A 338 -26.74 -49.33 4.77
CA ALA A 338 -27.35 -49.75 6.04
C ALA A 338 -26.77 -51.09 6.57
N LEU A 339 -26.76 -51.26 7.89
CA LEU A 339 -26.31 -52.50 8.55
C LEU A 339 -27.13 -53.73 8.16
N ILE A 340 -28.38 -53.53 7.73
CA ILE A 340 -29.31 -54.58 7.28
C ILE A 340 -28.78 -55.30 6.04
N TRP A 341 -27.92 -54.67 5.23
CA TRP A 341 -27.33 -55.29 4.04
C TRP A 341 -26.13 -56.20 4.36
N PHE A 342 -26.23 -57.01 5.41
CA PHE A 342 -25.28 -58.08 5.66
C PHE A 342 -25.48 -59.20 4.61
N PRO A 343 -24.41 -59.79 4.03
CA PRO A 343 -22.97 -59.60 4.33
C PRO A 343 -22.26 -58.52 3.49
N TYR A 344 -22.94 -57.85 2.56
CA TYR A 344 -22.37 -56.85 1.66
C TYR A 344 -21.59 -55.75 2.39
N ARG A 345 -22.17 -55.11 3.42
CA ARG A 345 -21.52 -54.01 4.15
C ARG A 345 -20.19 -54.45 4.78
N THR A 346 -20.13 -55.66 5.34
CA THR A 346 -18.95 -56.19 6.01
C THR A 346 -17.81 -56.39 5.00
N VAL A 347 -18.11 -57.01 3.86
CA VAL A 347 -17.13 -57.22 2.77
C VAL A 347 -16.67 -55.90 2.17
N MET A 348 -17.59 -54.94 2.02
CA MET A 348 -17.26 -53.62 1.50
C MET A 348 -16.37 -52.82 2.47
N ALA A 349 -16.63 -52.92 3.77
CA ALA A 349 -15.80 -52.30 4.81
C ALA A 349 -14.39 -52.91 4.86
N THR A 350 -14.26 -54.24 4.77
CA THR A 350 -12.96 -54.91 4.75
C THR A 350 -12.17 -54.57 3.48
N LEU A 351 -12.82 -54.51 2.31
CA LEU A 351 -12.19 -54.06 1.07
C LEU A 351 -11.71 -52.60 1.14
N ASN A 352 -12.51 -51.71 1.74
CA ASN A 352 -12.11 -50.31 1.91
C ASN A 352 -10.88 -50.17 2.82
N LEU A 353 -10.78 -50.99 3.87
CA LEU A 353 -9.63 -51.01 4.77
C LEU A 353 -8.37 -51.55 4.06
N THR A 354 -8.48 -52.65 3.32
CA THR A 354 -7.34 -53.30 2.67
C THR A 354 -6.84 -52.54 1.44
N GLN A 355 -7.73 -52.07 0.55
CA GLN A 355 -7.34 -51.25 -0.60
C GLN A 355 -6.79 -49.90 -0.16
N GLY A 356 -7.38 -49.30 0.88
CA GLY A 356 -6.86 -48.06 1.45
C GLY A 356 -5.45 -48.21 2.00
N ALA A 357 -5.05 -49.40 2.48
CA ALA A 357 -3.68 -49.65 2.94
C ALA A 357 -2.67 -49.68 1.78
N TRP A 358 -3.05 -50.22 0.62
CA TRP A 358 -2.20 -50.23 -0.58
C TRP A 358 -2.05 -48.85 -1.22
N ASP A 359 -3.13 -48.08 -1.32
CA ASP A 359 -3.08 -46.68 -1.79
C ASP A 359 -2.15 -45.84 -0.88
N ARG A 360 -2.12 -46.12 0.42
CA ARG A 360 -1.22 -45.49 1.42
C ARG A 360 0.26 -45.84 1.22
N VAL A 361 0.58 -47.09 0.88
CA VAL A 361 1.97 -47.53 0.62
C VAL A 361 2.52 -46.92 -0.66
N VAL A 362 1.70 -46.85 -1.71
CA VAL A 362 2.09 -46.22 -2.98
C VAL A 362 2.37 -44.73 -2.79
N LEU A 363 1.55 -44.03 -1.98
CA LEU A 363 1.79 -42.63 -1.64
C LEU A 363 3.09 -42.42 -0.86
N ALA A 364 3.37 -43.28 0.13
CA ALA A 364 4.62 -43.22 0.91
C ALA A 364 5.87 -43.42 0.03
N MET A 365 5.78 -44.18 -1.07
CA MET A 365 6.88 -44.40 -2.01
C MET A 365 7.04 -43.28 -3.06
N THR A 366 6.01 -42.47 -3.32
CA THR A 366 6.06 -41.35 -4.29
C THR A 366 6.64 -40.03 -3.73
N GLY A 367 7.29 -40.06 -2.56
CA GLY A 367 8.07 -38.93 -2.04
C GLY A 367 7.26 -37.73 -1.53
N SER A 368 5.95 -37.85 -1.39
CA SER A 368 5.11 -36.80 -0.80
C SER A 368 4.79 -37.10 0.68
N VAL A 369 5.49 -36.34 1.54
CA VAL A 369 5.36 -36.09 3.00
C VAL A 369 4.46 -37.06 3.82
N PRO A 370 5.04 -37.86 4.74
CA PRO A 370 4.34 -38.82 5.62
C PRO A 370 3.30 -38.27 6.63
N SER A 371 3.25 -36.96 6.91
CA SER A 371 2.59 -36.44 8.12
C SER A 371 1.09 -36.12 8.03
N LEU A 372 0.52 -35.85 6.84
CA LEU A 372 -0.94 -35.65 6.69
C LEU A 372 -1.72 -36.97 6.79
N PHE A 373 -1.09 -38.09 6.43
CA PHE A 373 -1.74 -39.40 6.43
C PHE A 373 -1.60 -40.15 7.76
N GLY A 374 -0.61 -39.81 8.60
CA GLY A 374 -0.58 -40.24 10.00
C GLY A 374 -1.83 -39.78 10.75
N ALA A 375 -2.26 -38.55 10.49
CA ALA A 375 -3.50 -38.00 11.01
C ALA A 375 -4.74 -38.72 10.44
N LEU A 376 -4.84 -38.90 9.12
CA LEU A 376 -5.95 -39.65 8.52
C LEU A 376 -6.01 -41.14 8.93
N SER A 377 -4.88 -41.73 9.35
CA SER A 377 -4.79 -43.11 9.81
C SER A 377 -5.47 -43.36 11.17
N SER A 378 -5.55 -42.34 12.04
CA SER A 378 -6.27 -42.44 13.33
C SER A 378 -7.77 -42.22 13.19
N TRP A 379 -8.20 -41.41 12.20
CA TRP A 379 -9.61 -41.13 11.91
C TRP A 379 -10.42 -42.38 11.53
N ALA A 380 -9.83 -43.27 10.72
CA ALA A 380 -10.49 -44.52 10.31
C ALA A 380 -10.64 -45.53 11.47
N ARG A 381 -9.89 -45.37 12.56
CA ARG A 381 -9.85 -46.32 13.67
C ARG A 381 -10.76 -45.91 14.84
N ASN A 382 -11.00 -44.62 15.06
CA ASN A 382 -11.79 -44.11 16.19
C ASN A 382 -12.81 -43.03 15.79
N ALA A 383 -13.97 -43.42 15.27
CA ALA A 383 -15.09 -42.51 15.00
C ALA A 383 -15.66 -41.81 16.27
N ARG A 384 -15.24 -42.21 17.48
CA ARG A 384 -15.67 -41.61 18.76
C ARG A 384 -14.75 -40.48 19.29
N GLN A 385 -13.56 -40.24 18.70
CA GLN A 385 -12.59 -39.22 19.14
C GLN A 385 -12.38 -38.09 18.12
N SER A 386 -13.44 -37.68 17.41
CA SER A 386 -13.36 -36.68 16.34
C SER A 386 -12.87 -35.28 16.78
N LYS A 387 -13.01 -34.91 18.07
CA LYS A 387 -12.66 -33.57 18.58
C LYS A 387 -11.18 -33.39 18.93
N GLU A 388 -10.53 -34.43 19.45
CA GLU A 388 -9.12 -34.37 19.85
C GLU A 388 -8.20 -34.37 18.61
N PHE A 389 -8.66 -35.09 17.58
CA PHE A 389 -8.03 -35.15 16.27
C PHE A 389 -8.10 -33.84 15.47
N SER A 390 -9.25 -33.15 15.49
CA SER A 390 -9.39 -31.87 14.79
C SER A 390 -8.43 -30.82 15.36
N LEU A 391 -8.19 -30.85 16.68
CA LEU A 391 -7.23 -29.96 17.35
C LEU A 391 -5.78 -30.31 16.98
N GLU A 392 -5.42 -31.60 16.93
CA GLU A 392 -4.07 -32.03 16.53
C GLU A 392 -3.78 -31.71 15.05
N MET A 393 -4.76 -31.87 14.18
CA MET A 393 -4.66 -31.50 12.76
C MET A 393 -4.56 -29.97 12.58
N GLN A 394 -5.39 -29.19 13.28
CA GLN A 394 -5.33 -27.73 13.25
C GLN A 394 -3.96 -27.23 13.73
N ASN A 395 -3.45 -27.77 14.83
CA ASN A 395 -2.12 -27.43 15.36
C ASN A 395 -0.99 -27.85 14.42
N GLY A 396 -1.09 -29.02 13.79
CA GLY A 396 -0.10 -29.51 12.81
C GLY A 396 -0.05 -28.66 11.54
N ILE A 397 -1.21 -28.25 11.01
CA ILE A 397 -1.31 -27.35 9.86
C ILE A 397 -0.78 -25.96 10.24
N ARG A 398 -1.18 -25.44 11.40
CA ARG A 398 -0.69 -24.13 11.91
C ARG A 398 0.83 -24.09 12.01
N ASN A 399 1.44 -25.07 12.69
CA ASN A 399 2.90 -25.14 12.84
C ASN A 399 3.61 -25.26 11.50
N ARG A 400 3.03 -25.98 10.53
CA ARG A 400 3.61 -26.12 9.19
C ARG A 400 3.48 -24.87 8.35
N SER A 401 2.31 -24.24 8.35
CA SER A 401 2.12 -22.95 7.69
C SER A 401 3.08 -21.92 8.26
N GLN A 402 3.19 -21.83 9.59
CA GLN A 402 4.14 -20.94 10.25
C GLN A 402 5.60 -21.25 9.84
N LYS A 403 5.98 -22.53 9.78
CA LYS A 403 7.32 -22.92 9.32
C LYS A 403 7.60 -22.55 7.87
N ILE A 404 6.62 -22.72 6.96
CA ILE A 404 6.76 -22.31 5.55
C ILE A 404 6.89 -20.79 5.43
N VAL A 405 6.11 -20.06 6.21
CA VAL A 405 6.17 -18.59 6.28
C VAL A 405 7.54 -18.15 6.78
N GLU A 406 8.03 -18.77 7.86
CA GLU A 406 9.35 -18.47 8.42
C GLU A 406 10.47 -18.81 7.41
N GLU A 407 10.49 -20.00 6.82
CA GLU A 407 11.52 -20.42 5.86
C GLU A 407 11.61 -19.49 4.63
N ARG A 408 10.47 -18.96 4.14
CA ARG A 408 10.45 -18.07 2.97
C ARG A 408 10.68 -16.60 3.30
N LEU A 409 10.04 -16.08 4.34
CA LEU A 409 10.11 -14.65 4.64
C LEU A 409 11.35 -14.27 5.44
N GLN A 410 11.86 -15.16 6.29
CA GLN A 410 13.07 -14.89 7.09
C GLN A 410 14.28 -14.44 6.25
N PRO A 411 14.63 -15.07 5.09
CA PRO A 411 15.71 -14.56 4.27
C PRO A 411 15.42 -13.17 3.68
N LEU A 412 14.18 -12.87 3.30
CA LEU A 412 13.80 -11.56 2.76
C LEU A 412 13.80 -10.47 3.82
N VAL A 413 13.32 -10.77 5.03
CA VAL A 413 13.42 -9.88 6.20
C VAL A 413 14.88 -9.62 6.55
N ARG A 414 15.74 -10.65 6.55
CA ARG A 414 17.17 -10.47 6.77
C ARG A 414 17.80 -9.59 5.69
N GLN A 415 17.43 -9.75 4.43
CA GLN A 415 17.89 -8.87 3.35
C GLN A 415 17.42 -7.42 3.54
N PHE A 416 16.16 -7.22 3.94
CA PHE A 416 15.63 -5.90 4.29
C PHE A 416 16.38 -5.28 5.47
N GLN A 417 16.52 -6.00 6.58
CA GLN A 417 17.28 -5.56 7.74
C GLN A 417 18.74 -5.26 7.39
N GLN A 418 19.39 -6.08 6.57
CA GLN A 418 20.73 -5.81 6.07
C GLN A 418 20.80 -4.53 5.21
N ALA A 419 19.78 -4.28 4.38
CA ALA A 419 19.69 -3.05 3.59
C ALA A 419 19.57 -1.83 4.52
N VAL A 420 18.75 -1.91 5.56
CA VAL A 420 18.61 -0.84 6.58
C VAL A 420 19.92 -0.65 7.36
N MET A 421 20.56 -1.74 7.80
CA MET A 421 21.83 -1.67 8.54
C MET A 421 22.96 -1.03 7.73
N LYS A 422 22.95 -1.18 6.40
CA LYS A 422 23.92 -0.51 5.52
C LYS A 422 23.76 1.01 5.52
N LEU A 423 22.54 1.51 5.70
CA LEU A 423 22.22 2.95 5.73
C LEU A 423 22.58 3.62 7.05
N ARG A 424 22.70 2.83 8.13
CA ARG A 424 23.02 3.34 9.47
C ARG A 424 24.54 3.42 9.73
N PRO A 425 24.97 4.38 10.58
CA PRO A 425 26.34 4.43 11.10
C PRO A 425 26.74 3.13 11.81
N ARG A 426 28.04 2.77 11.77
CA ARG A 426 28.54 1.47 12.27
C ARG A 426 28.21 1.20 13.74
N GLU A 427 28.17 2.23 14.57
CA GLU A 427 27.96 2.14 16.02
C GLU A 427 26.51 1.75 16.39
N GLN A 428 25.55 2.11 15.56
CA GLN A 428 24.11 1.87 15.81
C GLN A 428 23.60 0.54 15.23
N ARG A 429 24.47 -0.26 14.61
CA ARG A 429 24.09 -1.54 13.98
C ARG A 429 23.79 -2.65 14.99
N LEU A 430 24.27 -2.54 16.22
CA LEU A 430 24.14 -3.61 17.23
C LEU A 430 22.76 -3.61 17.92
N THR A 431 22.02 -2.50 17.89
CA THR A 431 20.76 -2.33 18.65
C THR A 431 19.55 -2.98 17.99
N ILE A 432 19.51 -3.06 16.65
CA ILE A 432 18.36 -3.62 15.91
C ILE A 432 18.40 -5.16 15.88
N GLU A 433 19.59 -5.77 15.94
CA GLU A 433 19.76 -7.22 15.86
C GLU A 433 19.03 -7.97 16.99
N GLN A 434 18.77 -7.31 18.13
CA GLN A 434 18.05 -7.88 19.27
C GLN A 434 16.52 -7.74 19.21
N LYS A 435 15.96 -6.93 18.29
CA LYS A 435 14.53 -6.60 18.24
C LYS A 435 13.78 -7.26 17.08
N SER A 436 14.27 -8.42 16.59
CA SER A 436 13.51 -9.23 15.63
C SER A 436 12.33 -9.90 16.34
N GLU A 437 11.20 -9.20 16.42
CA GLU A 437 9.93 -9.76 16.87
C GLU A 437 9.31 -10.64 15.77
N LEU A 438 8.61 -11.66 16.24
CA LEU A 438 8.12 -12.81 15.47
C LEU A 438 7.08 -12.38 14.42
N MET A 439 7.31 -12.78 13.17
CA MET A 439 6.31 -12.67 12.11
C MET A 439 5.12 -13.57 12.44
N MET A 440 3.93 -12.98 12.57
CA MET A 440 2.69 -13.75 12.72
C MET A 440 1.80 -13.56 11.48
N LEU A 441 1.46 -14.67 10.83
CA LEU A 441 0.41 -14.67 9.82
C LEU A 441 -0.93 -14.61 10.54
N SER A 442 -1.62 -13.47 10.47
CA SER A 442 -2.99 -13.36 10.96
C SER A 442 -3.95 -13.86 9.86
N GLY A 443 -5.00 -14.59 10.24
CA GLY A 443 -6.02 -15.09 9.31
C GLY A 443 -5.79 -16.50 8.75
N ILE A 444 -4.77 -17.25 9.21
CA ILE A 444 -4.63 -18.69 8.86
C ILE A 444 -5.85 -19.48 9.33
N GLU A 445 -6.37 -19.19 10.52
CA GLU A 445 -7.50 -19.91 11.11
C GLU A 445 -8.77 -19.76 10.27
N GLU A 446 -9.01 -18.56 9.72
CA GLU A 446 -10.14 -18.30 8.81
C GLU A 446 -9.96 -19.06 7.49
N LEU A 447 -8.76 -19.04 6.90
CA LEU A 447 -8.46 -19.80 5.69
C LEU A 447 -8.61 -21.31 5.92
N GLN A 448 -8.24 -21.82 7.10
CA GLN A 448 -8.42 -23.23 7.45
C GLN A 448 -9.90 -23.60 7.62
N LEU A 449 -10.69 -22.77 8.29
CA LEU A 449 -12.13 -22.98 8.46
C LEU A 449 -12.85 -22.99 7.10
N GLN A 450 -12.58 -21.98 6.26
CA GLN A 450 -13.13 -21.93 4.91
C GLN A 450 -12.66 -23.10 4.05
N SER A 451 -11.40 -23.51 4.17
CA SER A 451 -10.88 -24.68 3.44
C SER A 451 -11.59 -25.97 3.81
N GLN A 452 -11.85 -26.19 5.11
CA GLN A 452 -12.62 -27.33 5.59
C GLN A 452 -14.07 -27.28 5.09
N GLU A 453 -14.71 -26.12 5.16
CA GLU A 453 -16.07 -25.93 4.70
C GLU A 453 -16.21 -26.20 3.19
N ILE A 454 -15.31 -25.62 2.37
CA ILE A 454 -15.27 -25.85 0.92
C ILE A 454 -15.08 -27.34 0.61
N PHE A 455 -14.14 -27.99 1.29
CA PHE A 455 -13.84 -29.40 1.06
C PHE A 455 -15.03 -30.30 1.43
N ASP A 456 -15.64 -30.08 2.59
CA ASP A 456 -16.78 -30.85 3.08
C ASP A 456 -18.04 -30.60 2.23
N ARG A 457 -18.32 -29.34 1.89
CA ARG A 457 -19.44 -28.96 1.00
C ARG A 457 -19.30 -29.60 -0.37
N THR A 458 -18.13 -29.48 -1.01
CA THR A 458 -17.91 -30.03 -2.36
C THR A 458 -18.02 -31.55 -2.37
N LEU A 459 -17.54 -32.22 -1.31
CA LEU A 459 -17.68 -33.67 -1.15
C LEU A 459 -19.12 -34.10 -0.91
N ASP A 460 -19.90 -33.33 -0.16
CA ASP A 460 -21.32 -33.55 0.09
C ASP A 460 -22.14 -33.45 -1.19
N GLU A 461 -21.90 -32.44 -2.01
CA GLU A 461 -22.55 -32.26 -3.31
C GLU A 461 -22.26 -33.41 -4.28
N HIS A 462 -21.04 -33.93 -4.26
CA HIS A 462 -20.59 -35.00 -5.15
C HIS A 462 -20.71 -36.40 -4.55
N ALA A 463 -21.22 -36.52 -3.32
CA ALA A 463 -21.45 -37.80 -2.68
C ALA A 463 -22.42 -38.66 -3.51
N SER A 464 -22.27 -39.99 -3.43
CA SER A 464 -23.29 -40.90 -3.96
C SER A 464 -24.59 -40.67 -3.19
N ARG A 465 -25.71 -40.50 -3.91
CA ARG A 465 -27.03 -40.40 -3.28
C ARG A 465 -27.25 -41.62 -2.37
N ARG A 466 -27.75 -41.40 -1.15
CA ARG A 466 -27.96 -42.47 -0.16
C ARG A 466 -28.74 -43.67 -0.73
N TRP A 467 -29.76 -43.41 -1.56
CA TRP A 467 -30.54 -44.46 -2.24
C TRP A 467 -29.67 -45.39 -3.11
N LEU A 468 -28.66 -44.86 -3.81
CA LEU A 468 -27.76 -45.69 -4.62
C LEU A 468 -26.97 -46.65 -3.75
N ALA A 469 -26.50 -46.22 -2.57
CA ALA A 469 -25.82 -47.11 -1.63
C ALA A 469 -26.75 -48.24 -1.14
N GLN A 470 -28.03 -47.95 -0.94
CA GLN A 470 -29.04 -48.98 -0.59
C GLN A 470 -29.30 -49.94 -1.76
N PHE A 471 -29.39 -49.43 -2.99
CA PHE A 471 -29.57 -50.25 -4.19
C PHE A 471 -28.39 -51.21 -4.42
N TRP A 472 -27.16 -50.72 -4.27
CA TRP A 472 -25.97 -51.58 -4.31
C TRP A 472 -25.94 -52.57 -3.14
N GLY A 473 -26.40 -52.17 -1.96
CA GLY A 473 -26.57 -53.06 -0.81
C GLY A 473 -27.54 -54.22 -1.11
N LEU A 474 -28.71 -53.90 -1.66
CA LEU A 474 -29.71 -54.89 -2.09
C LEU A 474 -29.13 -55.85 -3.13
N GLY A 475 -28.46 -55.33 -4.16
CA GLY A 475 -27.84 -56.15 -5.19
C GLY A 475 -26.76 -57.08 -4.62
N GLY A 476 -25.92 -56.60 -3.70
CA GLY A 476 -24.91 -57.43 -3.04
C GLY A 476 -25.52 -58.54 -2.18
N VAL A 477 -26.60 -58.24 -1.45
CA VAL A 477 -27.34 -59.23 -0.68
C VAL A 477 -27.99 -60.27 -1.59
N LEU A 478 -28.62 -59.86 -2.69
CA LEU A 478 -29.21 -60.78 -3.68
C LEU A 478 -28.15 -61.69 -4.31
N VAL A 479 -26.99 -61.14 -4.70
CA VAL A 479 -25.87 -61.95 -5.23
C VAL A 479 -25.45 -62.98 -4.20
N PHE A 480 -25.20 -62.58 -2.96
CA PHE A 480 -24.78 -63.51 -1.91
C PHE A 480 -25.81 -64.63 -1.69
N TRP A 481 -27.09 -64.28 -1.50
CA TRP A 481 -28.14 -65.26 -1.25
C TRP A 481 -28.42 -66.15 -2.45
N MET A 482 -28.25 -65.65 -3.68
CA MET A 482 -28.38 -66.48 -4.88
C MET A 482 -27.33 -67.59 -4.93
N PHE A 483 -26.07 -67.28 -4.56
CA PHE A 483 -25.00 -68.28 -4.51
C PHE A 483 -25.10 -69.19 -3.27
N MET A 484 -25.60 -68.67 -2.14
CA MET A 484 -25.85 -69.48 -0.92
C MET A 484 -27.10 -70.35 -1.01
N ALA A 485 -28.07 -70.01 -1.86
CA ALA A 485 -29.31 -70.77 -2.01
C ALA A 485 -29.03 -72.21 -2.48
N GLY A 486 -28.04 -72.43 -3.34
CA GLY A 486 -27.68 -73.77 -3.83
C GLY A 486 -27.32 -74.74 -2.69
N PRO A 487 -26.28 -74.46 -1.88
CA PRO A 487 -25.91 -75.26 -0.73
C PRO A 487 -27.05 -75.43 0.29
N ILE A 488 -27.82 -74.37 0.55
CA ILE A 488 -28.94 -74.41 1.50
C ILE A 488 -30.04 -75.36 0.98
N VAL A 489 -30.46 -75.19 -0.28
CA VAL A 489 -31.51 -76.03 -0.90
C VAL A 489 -31.07 -77.48 -0.98
N LEU A 490 -29.80 -77.76 -1.29
CA LEU A 490 -29.27 -79.12 -1.30
C LEU A 490 -29.40 -79.78 0.08
N LEU A 491 -28.96 -79.08 1.14
CA LEU A 491 -29.00 -79.57 2.51
C LEU A 491 -30.44 -79.79 3.01
N TYR A 492 -31.35 -78.85 2.71
CA TYR A 492 -32.77 -79.02 3.03
C TYR A 492 -33.43 -80.12 2.22
N ARG A 493 -33.03 -80.33 0.95
CA ARG A 493 -33.55 -81.41 0.13
C ARG A 493 -33.12 -82.77 0.66
N GLU A 494 -31.86 -82.94 1.03
CA GLU A 494 -31.34 -84.17 1.64
C GLU A 494 -32.03 -84.44 2.98
N TYR A 495 -32.17 -83.41 3.81
CA TYR A 495 -32.90 -83.51 5.08
C TYR A 495 -34.38 -83.87 4.88
N PHE A 496 -35.05 -83.26 3.90
CA PHE A 496 -36.46 -83.53 3.63
C PHE A 496 -36.67 -84.94 3.07
N HIS A 497 -35.79 -85.41 2.19
CA HIS A 497 -35.81 -86.79 1.70
C HIS A 497 -35.67 -87.80 2.84
N ALA A 498 -34.70 -87.62 3.74
CA ALA A 498 -34.56 -88.48 4.91
C ALA A 498 -35.79 -88.39 5.83
N SER A 499 -36.28 -87.18 6.12
CA SER A 499 -37.47 -87.02 6.96
C SER A 499 -38.72 -87.69 6.37
N LEU A 500 -38.90 -87.64 5.04
CA LEU A 500 -39.99 -88.34 4.36
C LEU A 500 -39.81 -89.86 4.40
N GLY A 501 -38.57 -90.36 4.22
CA GLY A 501 -38.26 -91.78 4.30
C GLY A 501 -38.65 -92.38 5.64
N VAL A 502 -38.24 -91.74 6.75
CA VAL A 502 -38.68 -92.08 8.11
C VAL A 502 -40.21 -92.06 8.25
N PHE A 503 -40.88 -91.03 7.73
CA PHE A 503 -42.35 -90.92 7.79
C PHE A 503 -43.08 -92.00 6.98
N THR A 504 -42.50 -92.46 5.88
CA THR A 504 -43.06 -93.54 5.04
C THR A 504 -42.79 -94.95 5.56
N GLY A 505 -42.09 -95.08 6.69
CA GLY A 505 -41.80 -96.37 7.33
C GLY A 505 -40.61 -97.11 6.75
N ALA A 506 -39.71 -96.42 6.05
CA ALA A 506 -38.41 -96.98 5.69
C ALA A 506 -37.54 -97.08 6.96
N ASP A 507 -36.77 -98.18 7.08
CA ASP A 507 -35.72 -98.33 8.10
C ASP A 507 -34.56 -97.39 7.74
N GLU A 508 -34.72 -96.09 8.00
CA GLU A 508 -33.64 -95.12 7.90
C GLU A 508 -32.87 -95.04 9.23
N HIS A 509 -31.55 -95.13 9.15
CA HIS A 509 -30.67 -94.99 10.29
C HIS A 509 -30.34 -93.51 10.52
N LEU A 510 -29.97 -93.15 11.75
CA LEU A 510 -29.60 -91.76 12.11
C LEU A 510 -28.45 -91.21 11.23
N GLU A 511 -27.64 -92.12 10.67
CA GLU A 511 -26.51 -91.82 9.77
C GLU A 511 -26.95 -91.36 8.36
N ASP A 512 -28.21 -91.59 7.97
CA ASP A 512 -28.77 -91.17 6.69
C ASP A 512 -29.19 -89.69 6.68
N PHE A 513 -29.24 -89.05 7.86
CA PHE A 513 -29.44 -87.60 7.95
C PHE A 513 -28.14 -86.87 7.58
N PRO A 514 -28.22 -85.77 6.81
CA PRO A 514 -27.03 -85.04 6.41
C PRO A 514 -26.28 -84.54 7.66
N HIS A 515 -25.03 -84.98 7.82
CA HIS A 515 -24.07 -84.44 8.77
C HIS A 515 -23.13 -83.47 8.05
N PRO A 516 -23.57 -82.22 7.80
CA PRO A 516 -22.72 -81.25 7.13
C PRO A 516 -21.47 -81.01 7.98
N THR A 517 -20.32 -81.44 7.48
CA THR A 517 -19.06 -81.15 8.15
C THR A 517 -18.83 -79.63 8.17
N PRO A 518 -18.27 -79.05 9.25
CA PRO A 518 -17.98 -77.62 9.32
C PRO A 518 -17.17 -77.10 8.13
N GLY A 519 -16.34 -77.97 7.53
CA GLY A 519 -15.60 -77.69 6.31
C GLY A 519 -16.49 -77.40 5.09
N LEU A 520 -17.58 -78.15 4.88
CA LEU A 520 -18.50 -77.92 3.75
C LEU A 520 -19.26 -76.60 3.87
N PHE A 521 -19.64 -76.21 5.09
CA PHE A 521 -20.23 -74.89 5.34
C PHE A 521 -19.22 -73.76 5.10
N LEU A 522 -18.00 -73.92 5.58
CA LEU A 522 -16.95 -72.91 5.40
C LEU A 522 -16.57 -72.76 3.92
N THR A 523 -16.40 -73.84 3.17
CA THR A 523 -16.10 -73.78 1.74
C THR A 523 -17.25 -73.16 0.95
N SER A 524 -18.51 -73.51 1.27
CA SER A 524 -19.69 -72.91 0.65
C SER A 524 -19.81 -71.40 0.95
N LEU A 525 -19.47 -70.99 2.18
CA LEU A 525 -19.43 -69.58 2.58
C LEU A 525 -18.32 -68.82 1.85
N ILE A 526 -17.12 -69.38 1.74
CA ILE A 526 -15.99 -68.76 1.02
C ILE A 526 -16.31 -68.64 -0.48
N LEU A 527 -16.87 -69.70 -1.06
CA LEU A 527 -17.20 -69.73 -2.48
C LEU A 527 -18.32 -68.74 -2.85
N SER A 528 -19.27 -68.50 -1.94
CA SER A 528 -20.33 -67.49 -2.11
C SER A 528 -19.86 -66.06 -1.79
N LEU A 529 -18.83 -65.88 -0.95
CA LEU A 529 -18.18 -64.60 -0.69
C LEU A 529 -17.40 -64.06 -1.90
N LEU A 530 -16.86 -64.93 -2.77
CA LEU A 530 -16.03 -64.53 -3.89
C LEU A 530 -16.82 -63.71 -4.95
N PRO A 531 -18.00 -64.15 -5.43
CA PRO A 531 -18.86 -63.31 -6.29
C PRO A 531 -19.23 -61.97 -5.64
N LEU A 532 -19.47 -61.96 -4.33
CA LEU A 532 -19.75 -60.74 -3.57
C LEU A 532 -18.54 -59.80 -3.52
N LEU A 533 -17.32 -60.32 -3.36
CA LEU A 533 -16.09 -59.53 -3.42
C LEU A 533 -15.91 -58.87 -4.79
N ILE A 534 -16.10 -59.62 -5.88
CA ILE A 534 -16.04 -59.11 -7.26
C ILE A 534 -17.09 -58.00 -7.45
N TYR A 535 -18.32 -58.24 -6.97
CA TYR A 535 -19.40 -57.26 -7.02
C TYR A 535 -19.03 -55.98 -6.26
N CYS A 536 -18.52 -56.07 -5.03
CA CYS A 536 -18.07 -54.92 -4.26
C CYS A 536 -16.95 -54.14 -4.96
N MET A 537 -15.98 -54.82 -5.57
CA MET A 537 -14.93 -54.15 -6.37
C MET A 537 -15.51 -53.41 -7.58
N LEU A 538 -16.48 -54.01 -8.26
CA LEU A 538 -17.16 -53.40 -9.39
C LEU A 538 -17.97 -52.16 -8.95
N VAL A 539 -18.69 -52.25 -7.83
CA VAL A 539 -19.42 -51.11 -7.23
C VAL A 539 -18.48 -49.96 -6.87
N LEU A 540 -17.33 -50.25 -6.24
CA LEU A 540 -16.31 -49.24 -5.92
C LEU A 540 -15.77 -48.55 -7.18
N THR A 541 -15.58 -49.31 -8.25
CA THR A 541 -15.03 -48.81 -9.52
C THR A 541 -16.05 -47.96 -10.29
N LEU A 542 -17.30 -48.43 -10.37
CA LEU A 542 -18.37 -47.72 -11.09
C LEU A 542 -18.87 -46.48 -10.35
N SER A 543 -18.90 -46.50 -9.03
CA SER A 543 -19.40 -45.37 -8.24
C SER A 543 -18.46 -44.17 -8.22
N LEU A 544 -17.16 -44.40 -8.49
CA LEU A 544 -16.09 -43.40 -8.37
C LEU A 544 -15.18 -43.37 -9.61
N PRO A 545 -15.70 -42.99 -10.79
CA PRO A 545 -14.89 -42.91 -11.98
C PRO A 545 -13.84 -41.80 -11.86
N LYS A 546 -12.66 -42.00 -12.48
CA LYS A 546 -11.54 -41.03 -12.47
C LYS A 546 -11.98 -39.61 -12.89
N ARG A 547 -12.88 -39.52 -13.88
CA ARG A 547 -13.44 -38.23 -14.35
C ARG A 547 -14.20 -37.48 -13.26
N LYS A 548 -14.96 -38.18 -12.41
CA LYS A 548 -15.69 -37.58 -11.29
C LYS A 548 -14.72 -37.07 -10.24
N ILE A 549 -13.73 -37.87 -9.87
CA ILE A 549 -12.69 -37.50 -8.89
C ILE A 549 -11.91 -36.26 -9.37
N SER A 550 -11.48 -36.26 -10.63
CA SER A 550 -10.74 -35.12 -11.20
C SER A 550 -11.59 -33.85 -11.29
N ARG A 551 -12.90 -33.96 -11.56
CA ARG A 551 -13.82 -32.83 -11.54
C ARG A 551 -13.97 -32.24 -10.14
N VAL A 552 -14.14 -33.10 -9.13
CA VAL A 552 -14.22 -32.69 -7.72
C VAL A 552 -12.91 -32.00 -7.28
N ALA A 553 -11.76 -32.56 -7.64
CA ALA A 553 -10.47 -31.95 -7.35
C ALA A 553 -10.31 -30.55 -7.97
N LYS A 554 -10.71 -30.38 -9.24
CA LYS A 554 -10.71 -29.08 -9.91
C LYS A 554 -11.67 -28.08 -9.27
N GLN A 555 -12.86 -28.52 -8.88
CA GLN A 555 -13.82 -27.65 -8.21
C GLN A 555 -13.29 -27.17 -6.85
N ILE A 556 -12.73 -28.08 -6.04
CA ILE A 556 -12.10 -27.73 -4.77
C ILE A 556 -11.00 -26.69 -4.99
N LEU A 557 -10.12 -26.88 -5.98
CA LEU A 557 -9.06 -25.92 -6.29
C LEU A 557 -9.62 -24.54 -6.67
N ASN A 558 -10.60 -24.50 -7.58
CA ASN A 558 -11.21 -23.25 -8.02
C ASN A 558 -11.93 -22.51 -6.87
N GLU A 559 -12.65 -23.23 -6.00
CA GLU A 559 -13.33 -22.63 -4.85
C GLU A 559 -12.33 -22.10 -3.82
N HIS A 560 -11.18 -22.76 -3.64
CA HIS A 560 -10.12 -22.25 -2.78
C HIS A 560 -9.42 -21.02 -3.37
N GLU A 561 -9.18 -20.98 -4.69
CA GLU A 561 -8.65 -19.78 -5.36
C GLU A 561 -9.58 -18.58 -5.18
N GLN A 562 -10.90 -18.79 -5.29
CA GLN A 562 -11.91 -17.75 -5.04
C GLN A 562 -11.92 -17.29 -3.59
N ALA A 563 -11.90 -18.21 -2.63
CA ALA A 563 -11.86 -17.88 -1.20
C ALA A 563 -10.61 -17.07 -0.84
N ILE A 564 -9.45 -17.38 -1.42
CA ILE A 564 -8.23 -16.59 -1.24
C ILE A 564 -8.39 -15.18 -1.79
N ALA A 565 -8.96 -15.03 -2.99
CA ALA A 565 -9.20 -13.71 -3.57
C ALA A 565 -10.15 -12.87 -2.68
N GLU A 566 -11.18 -13.49 -2.11
CA GLU A 566 -12.10 -12.85 -1.17
C GLU A 566 -11.40 -12.47 0.14
N LEU A 567 -10.63 -13.36 0.74
CA LEU A 567 -9.85 -13.11 1.97
C LEU A 567 -8.76 -12.04 1.77
N LYS A 568 -8.19 -11.95 0.57
CA LYS A 568 -7.26 -10.88 0.17
C LYS A 568 -7.98 -9.55 0.04
N SER A 569 -9.15 -9.52 -0.61
CA SER A 569 -9.94 -8.29 -0.82
C SER A 569 -10.53 -7.73 0.47
N SER A 570 -10.93 -8.62 1.39
CA SER A 570 -11.43 -8.25 2.74
C SER A 570 -10.30 -7.95 3.72
N ALA A 571 -9.05 -8.10 3.30
CA ALA A 571 -7.84 -7.83 4.07
C ALA A 571 -7.81 -8.57 5.42
N VAL A 572 -8.39 -9.79 5.46
CA VAL A 572 -8.42 -10.68 6.63
C VAL A 572 -7.10 -11.46 6.75
N ILE A 573 -6.52 -11.88 5.63
CA ILE A 573 -5.16 -12.44 5.60
C ILE A 573 -4.19 -11.26 5.50
N ARG A 574 -3.60 -10.88 6.62
CA ARG A 574 -2.49 -9.92 6.66
C ARG A 574 -1.30 -10.59 7.31
N LEU A 575 -0.16 -10.47 6.64
CA LEU A 575 1.12 -10.53 7.33
C LEU A 575 1.18 -9.33 8.27
N VAL A 576 0.95 -9.57 9.55
CA VAL A 576 1.21 -8.56 10.57
C VAL A 576 2.71 -8.57 10.77
N PHE A 577 3.39 -7.71 10.01
CA PHE A 577 4.74 -7.31 10.36
C PHE A 577 4.59 -6.40 11.58
N ASP A 578 4.93 -6.89 12.76
CA ASP A 578 5.10 -6.04 13.94
C ASP A 578 6.38 -5.16 13.84
N ASP A 579 7.00 -5.15 12.65
CA ASP A 579 8.18 -4.36 12.38
C ASP A 579 7.76 -2.93 11.99
N SER A 580 7.64 -2.09 13.02
CA SER A 580 7.50 -0.63 12.87
C SER A 580 8.48 -0.04 11.86
N LEU A 581 9.65 -0.66 11.64
CA LEU A 581 10.65 -0.21 10.69
C LEU A 581 10.21 -0.37 9.23
N LEU A 582 9.50 -1.46 8.89
CA LEU A 582 8.97 -1.67 7.53
C LEU A 582 7.96 -0.58 7.15
N ALA A 583 7.03 -0.26 8.05
CA ALA A 583 6.05 0.79 7.84
C ALA A 583 6.71 2.16 7.62
N GLN A 584 7.77 2.47 8.38
CA GLN A 584 8.54 3.70 8.22
C GLN A 584 9.31 3.73 6.90
N ALA A 585 9.91 2.61 6.48
CA ALA A 585 10.59 2.49 5.18
C ALA A 585 9.63 2.67 4.02
N GLU A 586 8.45 2.05 4.07
CA GLU A 586 7.39 2.22 3.06
C GLU A 586 6.89 3.66 2.99
N TYR A 587 6.72 4.31 4.15
CA TYR A 587 6.34 5.72 4.19
C TYR A 587 7.35 6.59 3.45
N LEU A 588 8.64 6.42 3.71
CA LEU A 588 9.71 7.16 3.03
C LEU A 588 9.75 6.88 1.52
N LEU A 589 9.58 5.63 1.11
CA LEU A 589 9.55 5.23 -0.31
C LEU A 589 8.34 5.83 -1.06
N ASN A 590 7.24 6.09 -0.35
CA ASN A 590 6.01 6.62 -0.93
C ASN A 590 5.87 8.15 -0.83
N LEU A 591 6.84 8.87 -0.25
CA LEU A 591 6.83 10.33 -0.13
C LEU A 591 6.64 11.07 -1.47
N ASP A 592 7.19 10.51 -2.56
CA ASP A 592 7.11 11.08 -3.92
C ASP A 592 5.85 10.64 -4.69
N ARG A 593 5.28 9.47 -4.36
CA ARG A 593 4.14 8.87 -5.08
C ARG A 593 2.78 9.47 -4.74
N LYS A 594 2.64 10.15 -3.59
CA LYS A 594 1.34 10.64 -3.11
C LYS A 594 0.70 11.75 -3.99
N ARG A 595 1.34 12.14 -5.09
CA ARG A 595 0.79 13.04 -6.12
C ARG A 595 -0.31 12.41 -7.00
N VAL A 596 -0.40 11.08 -7.09
CA VAL A 596 -1.28 10.41 -8.07
C VAL A 596 -2.65 10.02 -7.49
N ALA A 597 -2.77 9.81 -6.18
CA ALA A 597 -4.02 9.34 -5.57
C ALA A 597 -5.01 10.47 -5.21
N ASP A 598 -4.53 11.67 -4.89
CA ASP A 598 -5.38 12.80 -4.47
C ASP A 598 -5.83 13.70 -5.66
N GLY A 599 -5.47 13.34 -6.90
CA GLY A 599 -5.85 14.05 -8.13
C GLY A 599 -7.02 13.43 -8.90
N SER A 600 -7.65 12.39 -8.34
CA SER A 600 -8.82 11.72 -8.89
C SER A 600 -9.98 11.79 -7.90
N HIS A 601 -10.47 13.00 -7.66
CA HIS A 601 -11.81 13.27 -7.15
C HIS A 601 -12.44 14.44 -7.90
#